data_AF-A0A7W4GZA1-F1
#
_entry.id   AF-A0A7W4GZA1-F1
#
_cell.length_a   1.000
_cell.length_b   1.000
_cell.length_c   1.000
_cell.angle_alpha   90.00
_cell.angle_beta   90.00
_cell.angle_gamma   90.00
#
_symmetry.space_group_name_H-M   'P 1'
#
loop_
_entity.id
_entity.type
_entity.pdbx_description
1 polymer ?
#
loop_
_entity_poly.entity_id
_entity_poly.type
_entity_poly.pdbx_seq_one_letter_code
_entity_poly.pdbx_strand_id
1 'polypeptide(L)'
;MEESQTREDGPPGLRRPYRRTRAINRPRQRSDALHAASDGACRSRADQGGAAVGGIYSSTLSSVPSQRVEARRRGAGRREKLMIFGDDYATADGTGARDYIHVVDLAAGHLAALDYLSDHAGYYVWNLGTGNPTTVLEIVRAFEEAAGITVPYEIVARRPGDVAASYADVDKAHTELGWRAEKSVADACADTYRWQSDNPNGFAGA
;
A
#
# COMPACT_ATOMS: atom_id res chain seq x y z
N MET A 1 -8.30 1.52 -20.29
CA MET A 1 -8.61 2.05 -18.94
C MET A 1 -7.36 2.72 -18.44
N GLU A 2 -7.36 4.04 -18.55
CA GLU A 2 -6.19 4.89 -18.31
C GLU A 2 -5.84 4.99 -16.83
N GLU A 3 -6.79 5.29 -15.95
CA GLU A 3 -6.47 5.54 -14.55
C GLU A 3 -7.58 5.05 -13.60
N SER A 4 -7.20 4.75 -12.36
CA SER A 4 -8.13 4.33 -11.30
C SER A 4 -7.72 4.95 -9.97
N GLN A 5 -8.16 6.18 -9.72
CA GLN A 5 -8.17 6.76 -8.37
C GLN A 5 -9.24 6.05 -7.53
N THR A 6 -8.87 5.56 -6.35
CA THR A 6 -9.77 4.80 -5.49
C THR A 6 -10.31 5.70 -4.39
N ARG A 7 -11.62 5.94 -4.37
CA ARG A 7 -12.34 6.59 -3.26
C ARG A 7 -12.96 5.58 -2.32
N GLU A 8 -13.07 5.93 -1.04
CA GLU A 8 -13.62 5.07 0.00
C GLU A 8 -15.07 4.66 -0.28
N ASP A 9 -15.87 5.58 -0.84
CA ASP A 9 -17.28 5.37 -1.19
C ASP A 9 -17.47 4.74 -2.59
N GLY A 10 -16.36 4.50 -3.32
CA GLY A 10 -16.39 3.89 -4.64
C GLY A 10 -16.71 2.39 -4.61
N PRO A 11 -17.26 1.83 -5.70
CA PRO A 11 -17.51 0.39 -5.79
C PRO A 11 -16.17 -0.38 -5.71
N PRO A 12 -16.07 -1.45 -4.89
CA PRO A 12 -14.83 -2.18 -4.75
C PRO A 12 -14.39 -2.78 -6.09
N GLY A 13 -13.12 -2.62 -6.47
CA GLY A 13 -12.61 -3.15 -7.74
C GLY A 13 -12.56 -4.69 -7.76
N LEU A 14 -13.54 -5.34 -8.39
CA LEU A 14 -13.74 -6.81 -8.36
C LEU A 14 -12.90 -7.63 -9.37
N ARG A 15 -11.88 -7.04 -10.02
CA ARG A 15 -11.17 -7.68 -11.16
C ARG A 15 -10.33 -8.90 -10.79
N ARG A 16 -9.82 -8.98 -9.55
CA ARG A 16 -8.99 -10.10 -9.07
C ARG A 16 -9.66 -10.81 -7.90
N PRO A 17 -9.55 -12.15 -7.79
CA PRO A 17 -10.11 -12.91 -6.65
C PRO A 17 -9.70 -12.36 -5.28
N TYR A 18 -8.44 -11.93 -5.13
CA TYR A 18 -7.93 -11.30 -3.91
C TYR A 18 -8.62 -9.97 -3.56
N ARG A 19 -8.97 -9.14 -4.56
CA ARG A 19 -9.73 -7.91 -4.32
C ARG A 19 -11.20 -8.23 -3.99
N ARG A 20 -11.75 -9.32 -4.55
CA ARG A 20 -13.10 -9.80 -4.21
C ARG A 20 -13.19 -10.23 -2.74
N THR A 21 -12.21 -10.96 -2.21
CA THR A 21 -12.25 -11.37 -0.79
C THR A 21 -12.21 -10.17 0.16
N ARG A 22 -11.39 -9.14 -0.12
CA ARG A 22 -11.43 -7.89 0.66
C ARG A 22 -12.76 -7.14 0.52
N ALA A 23 -13.35 -7.13 -0.67
CA ALA A 23 -14.67 -6.53 -0.90
C ALA A 23 -15.80 -7.27 -0.16
N ILE A 24 -15.71 -8.60 -0.01
CA ILE A 24 -16.71 -9.44 0.67
C ILE A 24 -16.68 -9.24 2.19
N ASN A 25 -15.51 -8.99 2.78
CA ASN A 25 -15.39 -8.79 4.23
C ASN A 25 -15.93 -7.43 4.68
N ARG A 26 -15.94 -6.43 3.80
CA ARG A 26 -16.32 -5.04 4.14
C ARG A 26 -17.80 -4.90 4.59
N PRO A 27 -18.81 -5.46 3.89
CA PRO A 27 -20.19 -5.44 4.35
C PRO A 27 -20.42 -6.20 5.66
N ARG A 28 -19.69 -7.30 5.88
CA ARG A 28 -19.78 -8.10 7.12
C ARG A 28 -19.27 -7.31 8.32
N GLN A 29 -18.07 -6.75 8.22
CA GLN A 29 -17.49 -5.89 9.27
C GLN A 29 -18.38 -4.67 9.58
N ARG A 30 -18.98 -4.06 8.54
CA ARG A 30 -19.92 -2.96 8.72
C ARG A 30 -21.19 -3.40 9.46
N SER A 31 -21.75 -4.55 9.09
CA SER A 31 -22.94 -5.10 9.74
C SER A 31 -22.68 -5.41 11.22
N ASP A 32 -21.54 -6.03 11.52
CA ASP A 32 -21.16 -6.41 12.89
C ASP A 32 -20.94 -5.17 13.77
N ALA A 33 -20.26 -4.14 13.25
CA ALA A 33 -20.05 -2.88 13.95
C ALA A 33 -21.36 -2.13 14.24
N LEU A 34 -22.30 -2.13 13.29
CA LEU A 34 -23.61 -1.50 13.47
C LEU A 34 -24.49 -2.25 14.49
N HIS A 35 -24.43 -3.58 14.52
CA HIS A 35 -25.18 -4.39 15.50
C HIS A 35 -24.65 -4.20 16.92
N ALA A 36 -23.33 -4.15 17.09
CA ALA A 36 -22.70 -3.88 18.39
C ALA A 36 -23.08 -2.50 18.96
N ALA A 37 -23.38 -1.53 18.10
CA ALA A 37 -23.83 -0.20 18.50
C ALA A 37 -25.34 -0.14 18.88
N SER A 38 -26.17 -1.07 18.38
CA SER A 38 -27.63 -1.04 18.57
C SER A 38 -28.16 -1.84 19.77
N ASP A 39 -27.43 -2.84 20.29
CA ASP A 39 -27.89 -3.68 21.41
C ASP A 39 -27.66 -3.02 22.78
N GLY A 40 -28.59 -2.15 23.17
CA GLY A 40 -28.56 -1.32 24.39
C GLY A 40 -28.73 -2.02 25.75
N ALA A 41 -28.38 -3.29 25.90
CA ALA A 41 -28.62 -4.11 27.11
C ALA A 41 -27.39 -4.33 28.04
N CYS A 42 -26.17 -3.95 27.63
CA CYS A 42 -24.96 -4.11 28.45
C CYS A 42 -24.44 -2.78 29.03
N ARG A 43 -25.26 -2.06 29.80
CA ARG A 43 -24.91 -0.74 30.38
C ARG A 43 -24.15 -0.76 31.73
N SER A 44 -23.42 -1.82 32.06
CA SER A 44 -22.56 -1.81 33.27
C SER A 44 -21.13 -2.35 33.08
N ARG A 45 -20.68 -2.51 31.82
CA ARG A 45 -19.27 -2.75 31.45
C ARG A 45 -18.84 -2.04 30.15
N ALA A 46 -19.68 -1.18 29.59
CA ALA A 46 -19.51 -0.57 28.27
C ALA A 46 -19.08 0.90 28.37
N ASP A 47 -17.82 1.13 28.76
CA ASP A 47 -17.17 2.45 28.66
C ASP A 47 -16.09 2.48 27.56
N GLN A 48 -16.14 1.55 26.61
CA GLN A 48 -15.30 1.58 25.39
C GLN A 48 -16.17 1.18 24.20
N GLY A 49 -16.58 2.19 23.44
CA GLY A 49 -17.54 2.08 22.34
C GLY A 49 -17.04 1.24 21.17
N GLY A 50 -17.95 0.47 20.58
CA GLY A 50 -17.69 -0.34 19.38
C GLY A 50 -17.29 0.54 18.20
N ALA A 51 -16.01 0.55 17.88
CA ALA A 51 -15.43 1.21 16.73
C ALA A 51 -14.58 0.20 15.94
N ALA A 52 -14.75 0.13 14.62
CA ALA A 52 -14.06 -0.85 13.79
C ALA A 52 -13.51 -0.24 12.49
N VAL A 53 -12.25 -0.56 12.17
CA VAL A 53 -11.57 -0.13 10.94
C VAL A 53 -11.96 -1.04 9.78
N GLY A 54 -12.67 -0.46 8.82
CA GLY A 54 -13.23 -1.15 7.65
C GLY A 54 -12.33 -1.22 6.43
N GLY A 55 -11.09 -1.67 6.62
CA GLY A 55 -10.14 -1.93 5.53
C GLY A 55 -9.26 -0.75 5.15
N ILE A 56 -7.95 -1.01 5.11
CA ILE A 56 -6.91 -0.08 4.67
C ILE A 56 -6.38 -0.59 3.33
N TYR A 57 -6.48 0.24 2.30
CA TYR A 57 -5.92 -0.04 0.98
C TYR A 57 -4.57 0.65 0.86
N SER A 58 -3.48 -0.10 0.90
CA SER A 58 -2.15 0.41 0.58
C SER A 58 -1.38 -0.58 -0.30
N SER A 59 -0.64 -0.06 -1.28
CA SER A 59 0.42 -0.80 -1.97
C SER A 59 1.74 -0.49 -1.28
N THR A 60 2.19 -1.39 -0.41
CA THR A 60 3.50 -1.25 0.25
C THR A 60 4.62 -1.68 -0.68
N LEU A 61 5.75 -0.95 -0.67
CA LEU A 61 6.96 -1.20 -1.49
C LEU A 61 7.66 -2.55 -1.24
N SER A 62 7.21 -3.33 -0.26
CA SER A 62 7.89 -4.54 0.22
C SER A 62 8.11 -5.64 -0.84
N SER A 63 7.49 -5.55 -2.02
CA SER A 63 7.42 -6.68 -2.97
C SER A 63 8.22 -6.58 -4.26
N VAL A 64 8.82 -5.43 -4.65
CA VAL A 64 9.42 -5.30 -6.01
C VAL A 64 10.94 -5.10 -6.03
N PRO A 65 11.54 -4.14 -5.30
CA PRO A 65 12.99 -3.89 -5.40
C PRO A 65 13.82 -4.83 -4.50
N SER A 66 13.45 -4.96 -3.22
CA SER A 66 14.21 -5.68 -2.18
C SER A 66 14.39 -7.17 -2.48
N GLN A 67 13.31 -7.87 -2.85
CA GLN A 67 13.38 -9.30 -3.17
C GLN A 67 14.24 -9.62 -4.40
N ARG A 68 14.56 -8.64 -5.26
CA ARG A 68 15.26 -8.86 -6.54
C ARG A 68 16.73 -8.46 -6.52
N VAL A 69 17.14 -7.49 -5.71
CA VAL A 69 18.56 -7.06 -5.61
C VAL A 69 19.42 -8.11 -4.91
N GLU A 70 18.86 -8.81 -3.92
CA GLU A 70 19.49 -9.96 -3.23
C GLU A 70 19.91 -11.09 -4.19
N ALA A 71 19.20 -11.23 -5.31
CA ALA A 71 19.43 -12.26 -6.31
C ALA A 71 20.86 -12.26 -6.87
N ARG A 72 21.41 -11.06 -7.05
CA ARG A 72 22.67 -10.87 -7.78
C ARG A 72 23.90 -11.03 -6.90
N ARG A 73 23.81 -10.77 -5.59
CA ARG A 73 24.97 -10.86 -4.68
C ARG A 73 25.28 -12.30 -4.23
N ARG A 74 24.34 -13.24 -4.32
CA ARG A 74 24.45 -14.56 -3.66
C ARG A 74 24.77 -15.76 -4.55
N GLY A 75 24.85 -15.60 -5.87
CA GLY A 75 25.07 -16.73 -6.79
C GLY A 75 24.00 -17.85 -6.72
N ALA A 76 22.92 -17.64 -5.98
CA ALA A 76 21.78 -18.55 -5.91
C ALA A 76 20.82 -18.14 -7.03
N GLY A 77 20.57 -19.05 -7.99
CA GLY A 77 19.84 -18.83 -9.24
C GLY A 77 18.55 -18.01 -9.12
N ARG A 78 18.69 -16.69 -9.22
CA ARG A 78 17.63 -15.71 -8.96
C ARG A 78 17.80 -14.62 -10.03
N ARG A 79 16.68 -14.22 -10.65
CA ARG A 79 16.60 -13.57 -11.98
C ARG A 79 17.64 -12.45 -12.17
N GLU A 80 18.43 -12.55 -13.24
CA GLU A 80 19.51 -11.61 -13.60
C GLU A 80 19.04 -10.16 -13.83
N LYS A 81 17.74 -9.99 -14.14
CA LYS A 81 17.12 -8.71 -14.52
C LYS A 81 15.69 -8.57 -13.98
N LEU A 82 15.30 -7.34 -13.70
CA LEU A 82 13.96 -6.93 -13.32
C LEU A 82 13.05 -6.97 -14.56
N MET A 83 11.99 -7.77 -14.52
CA MET A 83 10.96 -7.74 -15.56
C MET A 83 9.98 -6.60 -15.29
N ILE A 84 9.87 -5.63 -16.22
CA ILE A 84 8.91 -4.54 -16.24
C ILE A 84 7.82 -4.89 -17.25
N PHE A 85 6.55 -4.83 -16.85
CA PHE A 85 5.45 -5.32 -17.67
C PHE A 85 4.72 -4.15 -18.31
N GLY A 86 4.96 -3.93 -19.61
CA GLY A 86 4.43 -2.84 -20.41
C GLY A 86 5.20 -1.53 -20.24
N ASP A 87 5.38 -0.84 -21.37
CA ASP A 87 6.01 0.47 -21.55
C ASP A 87 5.17 1.40 -22.45
N ASP A 88 3.93 1.00 -22.74
CA ASP A 88 3.00 1.67 -23.63
C ASP A 88 1.70 2.08 -22.90
N TYR A 89 1.73 2.17 -21.58
CA TYR A 89 0.65 2.76 -20.79
C TYR A 89 0.59 4.29 -20.98
N ALA A 90 -0.59 4.88 -20.79
CA ALA A 90 -0.76 6.32 -20.79
C ALA A 90 -0.30 6.92 -19.45
N THR A 91 0.99 6.80 -19.15
CA THR A 91 1.67 7.32 -17.96
C THR A 91 2.91 8.10 -18.41
N ALA A 92 3.54 8.86 -17.51
CA ALA A 92 4.65 9.76 -17.86
C ALA A 92 5.82 9.08 -18.60
N ASP A 93 6.10 7.81 -18.31
CA ASP A 93 7.18 7.03 -18.90
C ASP A 93 6.73 5.74 -19.60
N GLY A 94 5.41 5.57 -19.78
CA GLY A 94 4.83 4.39 -20.40
C GLY A 94 4.69 3.17 -19.48
N THR A 95 5.28 3.18 -18.28
CA THR A 95 5.19 2.05 -17.34
C THR A 95 4.06 2.22 -16.34
N GLY A 96 3.58 1.12 -15.76
CA GLY A 96 2.47 1.17 -14.80
C GLY A 96 2.79 2.04 -13.58
N ALA A 97 1.85 2.90 -13.17
CA ALA A 97 2.00 3.79 -12.02
C ALA A 97 1.16 3.34 -10.83
N ARG A 98 1.72 3.38 -9.61
CA ARG A 98 1.02 3.01 -8.38
C ARG A 98 1.33 4.00 -7.26
N ASP A 99 0.44 4.08 -6.29
CA ASP A 99 0.67 4.85 -5.06
C ASP A 99 1.48 4.02 -4.06
N TYR A 100 2.74 4.40 -3.87
CA TYR A 100 3.67 3.72 -2.97
C TYR A 100 3.82 4.51 -1.68
N ILE A 101 3.43 3.88 -0.57
CA ILE A 101 3.52 4.48 0.77
C ILE A 101 4.65 3.85 1.58
N HIS A 102 5.35 4.69 2.36
CA HIS A 102 6.33 4.23 3.32
C HIS A 102 5.68 3.44 4.46
N VAL A 103 6.29 2.34 4.88
CA VAL A 103 5.70 1.44 5.90
C VAL A 103 5.53 2.13 7.27
N VAL A 104 6.43 3.03 7.63
CA VAL A 104 6.33 3.85 8.86
C VAL A 104 5.12 4.78 8.81
N ASP A 105 4.90 5.47 7.69
CA ASP A 105 3.73 6.36 7.56
C ASP A 105 2.43 5.56 7.58
N LEU A 106 2.44 4.39 6.94
CA LEU A 106 1.31 3.47 7.02
C LEU A 106 1.02 3.08 8.46
N ALA A 107 2.04 2.77 9.27
CA ALA A 107 1.87 2.45 10.69
C ALA A 107 1.35 3.66 11.49
N ALA A 108 1.88 4.86 11.24
CA ALA A 108 1.39 6.10 11.85
C ALA A 108 -0.08 6.36 11.50
N GLY A 109 -0.52 6.04 10.28
CA GLY A 109 -1.92 6.16 9.88
C GLY A 109 -2.86 5.21 10.62
N HIS A 110 -2.38 4.03 11.02
CA HIS A 110 -3.16 3.14 11.90
C HIS A 110 -3.28 3.72 13.32
N LEU A 111 -2.23 4.36 13.84
CA LEU A 111 -2.27 5.02 15.14
C LEU A 111 -3.27 6.19 15.12
N ALA A 112 -3.21 7.04 14.09
CA ALA A 112 -4.16 8.14 13.92
C ALA A 112 -5.61 7.65 13.82
N ALA A 113 -5.85 6.53 13.14
CA ALA A 113 -7.17 5.90 13.10
C ALA A 113 -7.64 5.39 14.47
N LEU A 114 -6.75 4.80 15.27
CA LEU A 114 -7.09 4.35 16.63
C LEU A 114 -7.39 5.53 17.56
N ASP A 115 -6.61 6.60 17.47
CA ASP A 115 -6.83 7.83 18.23
C ASP A 115 -8.18 8.43 17.87
N TYR A 116 -8.51 8.55 16.58
CA TYR A 116 -9.82 9.01 16.12
C TYR A 116 -10.96 8.16 16.69
N LEU A 117 -10.83 6.83 16.66
CA LEU A 117 -11.86 5.92 17.16
C LEU A 117 -12.02 5.94 18.69
N SER A 118 -11.06 6.50 19.43
CA SER A 118 -11.18 6.65 20.89
C SER A 118 -12.29 7.64 21.26
N ASP A 119 -12.55 8.62 20.41
CA ASP A 119 -13.59 9.66 20.61
C ASP A 119 -14.81 9.48 19.70
N HIS A 120 -14.75 8.59 18.70
CA HIS A 120 -15.76 8.44 17.66
C HIS A 120 -16.25 6.99 17.54
N ALA A 121 -17.52 6.75 17.88
CA ALA A 121 -18.16 5.46 17.70
C ALA A 121 -18.65 5.26 16.26
N GLY A 122 -18.56 4.03 15.74
CA GLY A 122 -19.09 3.66 14.43
C GLY A 122 -18.11 2.89 13.54
N TYR A 123 -18.45 2.85 12.26
CA TYR A 123 -17.68 2.15 11.24
C TYR A 123 -17.10 3.15 10.25
N TYR A 124 -15.78 3.14 10.13
CA TYR A 124 -15.04 4.09 9.29
C TYR A 124 -14.11 3.37 8.34
N VAL A 125 -13.92 3.98 7.18
CA VAL A 125 -13.00 3.53 6.14
C VAL A 125 -12.21 4.72 5.67
N TRP A 126 -10.90 4.54 5.59
CA TRP A 126 -9.94 5.51 5.12
C TRP A 126 -8.96 4.85 4.17
N ASN A 127 -8.61 5.56 3.10
CA ASN A 127 -7.48 5.20 2.28
C ASN A 127 -6.19 5.73 2.92
N LEU A 128 -5.20 4.85 3.10
CA LEU A 128 -3.86 5.24 3.53
C LEU A 128 -2.89 5.09 2.35
N GLY A 129 -2.64 6.22 1.69
CA GLY A 129 -1.72 6.34 0.56
C GLY A 129 -1.03 7.70 0.57
N THR A 130 -0.27 7.98 -0.47
CA THR A 130 0.33 9.31 -0.68
C THR A 130 -0.53 10.21 -1.55
N GLY A 131 -1.44 9.62 -2.34
CA GLY A 131 -2.21 10.30 -3.38
C GLY A 131 -1.41 10.59 -4.65
N ASN A 132 -0.11 10.31 -4.65
CA ASN A 132 0.79 10.58 -5.77
C ASN A 132 1.19 9.26 -6.44
N PRO A 133 0.77 9.01 -7.70
CA PRO A 133 1.22 7.83 -8.42
C PRO A 133 2.70 7.96 -8.80
N THR A 134 3.45 6.87 -8.62
CA THR A 134 4.85 6.73 -9.06
C THR A 134 4.96 5.57 -10.05
N THR A 135 5.69 5.77 -11.14
CA THR A 135 5.88 4.77 -12.19
C THR A 135 6.88 3.69 -11.77
N VAL A 136 6.95 2.58 -12.54
CA VAL A 136 7.93 1.52 -12.27
C VAL A 136 9.36 2.04 -12.45
N LEU A 137 9.64 2.81 -13.50
CA LEU A 137 11.00 3.30 -13.74
C LEU A 137 11.41 4.39 -12.73
N GLU A 138 10.48 5.21 -12.24
CA GLU A 138 10.77 6.16 -11.16
C GLU A 138 11.26 5.45 -9.89
N ILE A 139 10.64 4.33 -9.51
CA ILE A 139 11.11 3.52 -8.38
C ILE A 139 12.48 2.90 -8.67
N VAL A 140 12.69 2.41 -9.89
CA VAL A 140 14.00 1.83 -10.27
C VAL A 140 15.08 2.88 -10.09
N ARG A 141 14.88 4.09 -10.62
CA ARG A 141 15.82 5.21 -10.48
C ARG A 141 16.05 5.61 -9.02
N ALA A 142 14.99 5.76 -8.24
CA ALA A 142 15.09 6.09 -6.82
C ALA A 142 15.87 5.00 -6.03
N PHE A 143 15.71 3.74 -6.41
CA PHE A 143 16.46 2.64 -5.83
C PHE A 143 17.93 2.62 -6.27
N GLU A 144 18.20 2.84 -7.57
CA GLU A 144 19.57 2.96 -8.10
C GLU A 144 20.36 4.08 -7.41
N GLU A 145 19.72 5.22 -7.20
CA GLU A 145 20.28 6.36 -6.48
C GLU A 145 20.59 6.01 -5.02
N ALA A 146 19.63 5.41 -4.32
CA ALA A 146 19.81 4.99 -2.92
C ALA A 146 20.91 3.92 -2.75
N ALA A 147 21.04 3.01 -3.71
CA ALA A 147 21.96 1.88 -3.63
C ALA A 147 23.34 2.16 -4.27
N GLY A 148 23.46 3.20 -5.10
CA GLY A 148 24.65 3.47 -5.90
C GLY A 148 24.98 2.37 -6.91
N ILE A 149 23.98 1.63 -7.38
CA ILE A 149 24.13 0.52 -8.35
C ILE A 149 23.18 0.70 -9.52
N THR A 150 23.50 0.09 -10.66
CA THR A 150 22.55 -0.07 -11.77
C THR A 150 21.71 -1.33 -11.57
N VAL A 151 20.41 -1.21 -11.74
CA VAL A 151 19.44 -2.30 -11.69
C VAL A 151 19.13 -2.74 -13.12
N PRO A 152 19.65 -3.89 -13.58
CA PRO A 152 19.32 -4.38 -14.92
C PRO A 152 17.84 -4.73 -15.00
N TYR A 153 17.16 -4.29 -16.05
CA TYR A 153 15.75 -4.59 -16.30
C TYR A 153 15.49 -4.93 -17.77
N GLU A 154 14.37 -5.60 -18.01
CA GLU A 154 13.82 -5.89 -19.34
C GLU A 154 12.33 -5.56 -19.35
N ILE A 155 11.93 -4.85 -20.40
CA ILE A 155 10.53 -4.56 -20.66
C ILE A 155 9.92 -5.76 -21.39
N VAL A 156 8.80 -6.26 -20.89
CA VAL A 156 8.04 -7.36 -21.47
C VAL A 156 6.58 -6.99 -21.63
N ALA A 157 5.83 -7.84 -22.33
CA ALA A 157 4.41 -7.65 -22.57
C ALA A 157 3.62 -7.36 -21.27
N ARG A 158 2.57 -6.53 -21.40
CA ARG A 158 1.66 -6.20 -20.30
C ARG A 158 1.10 -7.45 -19.65
N ARG A 159 0.95 -7.42 -18.32
CA ARG A 159 0.22 -8.48 -17.61
C ARG A 159 -1.27 -8.31 -17.82
N PRO A 160 -2.00 -9.35 -18.23
CA PRO A 160 -3.45 -9.29 -18.34
C PRO A 160 -4.10 -8.85 -17.02
N GLY A 161 -4.95 -7.82 -17.09
CA GLY A 161 -5.68 -7.27 -15.96
C GLY A 161 -4.95 -6.18 -15.17
N ASP A 162 -3.76 -5.73 -15.61
CA ASP A 162 -3.11 -4.56 -15.02
C ASP A 162 -3.66 -3.26 -15.61
N VAL A 163 -3.91 -2.29 -14.72
CA VAL A 163 -4.30 -0.92 -15.05
C VAL A 163 -3.06 -0.03 -15.18
N ALA A 164 -3.17 1.01 -16.01
CA ALA A 164 -2.09 1.98 -16.24
C ALA A 164 -1.70 2.67 -14.92
N ALA A 165 -2.57 3.49 -14.34
CA ALA A 165 -2.36 4.09 -13.02
C ALA A 165 -3.38 3.61 -11.98
N SER A 166 -2.95 3.43 -10.73
CA SER A 166 -3.84 3.19 -9.59
C SER A 166 -3.29 3.82 -8.32
N TYR A 167 -4.03 4.78 -7.77
CA TYR A 167 -3.63 5.56 -6.61
C TYR A 167 -4.82 5.86 -5.68
N ALA A 168 -4.54 6.24 -4.44
CA ALA A 168 -5.57 6.52 -3.44
C ALA A 168 -6.06 7.98 -3.54
N ASP A 169 -7.35 8.19 -3.28
CA ASP A 169 -7.82 9.50 -2.81
C ASP A 169 -7.61 9.54 -1.30
N VAL A 170 -6.86 10.53 -0.80
CA VAL A 170 -6.39 10.61 0.59
C VAL A 170 -7.01 11.77 1.37
N ASP A 171 -7.92 12.52 0.74
CA ASP A 171 -8.51 13.73 1.31
C ASP A 171 -9.26 13.43 2.61
N LYS A 172 -9.92 12.28 2.67
CA LYS A 172 -10.67 11.85 3.87
C LYS A 172 -9.75 11.58 5.04
N ALA A 173 -8.66 10.85 4.83
CA ALA A 173 -7.68 10.56 5.89
C ALA A 173 -7.02 11.85 6.39
N HIS A 174 -6.70 12.78 5.48
CA HIS A 174 -6.16 14.09 5.84
C HIS A 174 -7.16 14.92 6.68
N THR A 175 -8.42 14.96 6.26
CA THR A 175 -9.45 15.80 6.90
C THR A 175 -9.91 15.24 8.25
N GLU A 176 -10.16 13.93 8.33
CA GLU A 176 -10.73 13.30 9.53
C GLU A 176 -9.65 12.89 10.53
N LEU A 177 -8.54 12.30 10.07
CA LEU A 177 -7.49 11.77 10.96
C LEU A 177 -6.37 12.79 11.22
N GLY A 178 -6.34 13.91 10.48
CA GLY A 178 -5.19 14.82 10.47
C GLY A 178 -3.90 14.16 9.97
N TRP A 179 -4.01 13.02 9.26
CA TRP A 179 -2.89 12.19 8.86
C TRP A 179 -2.56 12.37 7.38
N ARG A 180 -1.26 12.43 7.07
CA ARG A 180 -0.73 12.42 5.70
C ARG A 180 0.58 11.64 5.67
N ALA A 181 0.87 10.96 4.56
CA ALA A 181 2.19 10.41 4.32
C ALA A 181 3.22 11.54 4.18
N GLU A 182 4.34 11.42 4.88
CA GLU A 182 5.41 12.42 4.94
C GLU A 182 6.67 11.96 4.19
N LYS A 183 6.90 10.65 4.15
CA LYS A 183 8.09 10.05 3.53
C LYS A 183 7.86 9.83 2.04
N SER A 184 8.88 10.20 1.27
CA SER A 184 8.90 10.02 -0.17
C SER A 184 9.24 8.58 -0.59
N VAL A 185 9.05 8.30 -1.89
CA VAL A 185 9.52 7.03 -2.47
C VAL A 185 11.05 6.89 -2.39
N ALA A 186 11.79 8.00 -2.48
CA ALA A 186 13.23 8.01 -2.30
C ALA A 186 13.63 7.57 -0.88
N ASP A 187 12.96 8.13 0.14
CA ASP A 187 13.16 7.72 1.54
C ASP A 187 12.89 6.23 1.73
N ALA A 188 11.78 5.75 1.15
CA ALA A 188 11.41 4.34 1.21
C ALA A 188 12.44 3.42 0.53
N CYS A 189 13.01 3.84 -0.62
CA CYS A 189 14.07 3.11 -1.28
C CYS A 189 15.36 3.10 -0.45
N ALA A 190 15.74 4.24 0.15
CA ALA A 190 16.91 4.36 1.00
C ALA A 190 16.81 3.51 2.27
N ASP A 191 15.68 3.57 2.98
CA ASP A 191 15.44 2.75 4.18
C ASP A 191 15.38 1.26 3.83
N THR A 192 14.76 0.91 2.69
CA THR A 192 14.75 -0.47 2.18
C THR A 192 16.16 -0.98 1.86
N TYR A 193 16.98 -0.17 1.17
CA TYR A 193 18.35 -0.53 0.84
C TYR A 193 19.22 -0.67 2.09
N ARG A 194 19.09 0.25 3.06
CA ARG A 194 19.80 0.21 4.34
C ARG A 194 19.47 -1.08 5.09
N TRP A 195 18.19 -1.36 5.33
CA TRP A 195 17.76 -2.59 6.00
C TRP A 195 18.30 -3.84 5.29
N GLN A 196 18.21 -3.87 3.96
CA GLN A 196 18.65 -5.02 3.17
C GLN A 196 20.18 -5.21 3.19
N SER A 197 20.94 -4.11 3.26
CA SER A 197 22.40 -4.14 3.30
C SER A 197 22.90 -4.58 4.67
N ASP A 198 22.24 -4.14 5.74
CA ASP A 198 22.56 -4.48 7.12
C ASP A 198 22.08 -5.90 7.47
N ASN A 199 21.00 -6.36 6.82
CA ASN A 199 20.37 -7.66 7.07
C ASN A 199 20.33 -8.49 5.78
N PRO A 200 21.48 -8.90 5.23
CA PRO A 200 21.49 -9.62 3.96
C PRO A 200 20.65 -10.90 4.07
N ASN A 201 20.75 -11.65 5.18
CA ASN A 201 19.97 -12.88 5.39
C ASN A 201 18.55 -12.63 5.93
N GLY A 202 18.08 -11.39 5.92
CA GLY A 202 16.89 -10.97 6.65
C GLY A 202 17.00 -11.32 8.14
N PHE A 203 15.87 -11.63 8.76
CA PHE A 203 15.82 -11.97 10.19
C PHE A 203 16.49 -13.31 10.56
N ALA A 204 16.81 -14.16 9.58
CA ALA A 204 17.47 -15.44 9.83
C ALA A 204 18.98 -15.32 10.08
N GLY A 205 19.55 -14.13 9.94
CA GLY A 205 20.97 -13.85 10.21
C GLY A 205 21.24 -13.14 11.54
N ALA A 206 20.21 -12.91 12.37
CA ALA A 206 20.31 -12.26 13.68
C ALA A 206 20.44 -13.29 14.81
#